data_AF-A0A8T4MJ75-F1
#
_entry.id   AF-A0A8T4MJ75-F1
#
_cell.length_a   1.000
_cell.length_b   1.000
_cell.length_c   1.000
_cell.angle_alpha   90.00
_cell.angle_beta   90.00
_cell.angle_gamma   90.00
#
_symmetry.space_group_name_H-M   'P 1'
#
loop_
_entity.id
_entity.type
_entity.pdbx_description
1 polymer ?
#
loop_
_entity_poly.entity_id
_entity_poly.type
_entity_poly.pdbx_seq_one_letter_code
_entity_poly.pdbx_strand_id
1 'polypeptide(L)'
;MKNKVKLLGIILIILIVIIISFTYISNFKEEKCVSKNGNKMRLSTAKQIAENSECSAEGKITETPYCNSETGTWWFGIDAEIPEYCFGVSCVVNVETKTAEVQWMCGGAIPEPN
;
A
#
# COMPACT_ATOMS: atom_id res chain seq x y z
N MET A 1 -41.35 13.50 -31.75
CA MET A 1 -41.33 14.19 -30.43
C MET A 1 -41.04 13.24 -29.27
N LYS A 2 -41.79 12.13 -29.10
CA LYS A 2 -41.58 11.12 -28.03
C LYS A 2 -40.15 10.57 -27.93
N ASN A 3 -39.48 10.29 -29.05
CA ASN A 3 -38.11 9.73 -29.04
C ASN A 3 -37.04 10.75 -28.62
N LYS A 4 -37.23 12.04 -28.94
CA LYS A 4 -36.33 13.12 -28.51
C LYS A 4 -36.43 13.34 -26.99
N VAL A 5 -37.64 13.27 -26.44
CA VAL A 5 -37.88 13.36 -24.98
C VAL A 5 -37.26 12.17 -24.23
N LYS A 6 -37.39 10.94 -24.76
CA LYS A 6 -36.70 9.76 -24.20
C LYS A 6 -35.17 9.90 -24.22
N LEU A 7 -34.62 10.42 -25.33
CA LEU A 7 -33.17 10.62 -25.47
C LEU A 7 -32.63 11.66 -24.48
N LEU A 8 -33.33 12.80 -24.31
CA LEU A 8 -33.00 13.81 -23.31
C LEU A 8 -33.04 13.26 -21.88
N GLY A 9 -34.04 12.43 -21.55
CA GLY A 9 -34.12 11.76 -20.25
C GLY A 9 -32.93 10.83 -19.98
N ILE A 10 -32.51 10.04 -20.98
CA ILE A 10 -31.35 9.14 -20.86
C ILE A 10 -30.05 9.94 -20.66
N ILE A 11 -29.84 11.02 -21.42
CA ILE A 11 -28.66 11.88 -21.28
C ILE A 11 -28.61 12.49 -19.87
N LEU A 12 -29.73 12.98 -19.35
CA LEU A 12 -29.81 13.55 -18.01
C LEU A 12 -29.44 12.51 -16.93
N ILE A 13 -29.93 11.27 -17.07
CA ILE A 13 -29.60 10.17 -16.16
C ILE A 13 -28.10 9.84 -16.21
N ILE A 14 -27.52 9.76 -17.41
CA ILE A 14 -26.07 9.49 -17.57
C ILE A 14 -25.25 10.60 -16.90
N LEU A 15 -25.62 11.86 -17.08
CA LEU A 15 -24.94 12.99 -16.44
C LEU A 15 -25.02 12.90 -14.92
N ILE A 16 -26.18 12.53 -14.37
CA ILE A 16 -26.36 12.33 -12.92
C ILE A 16 -25.47 11.20 -12.41
N VAL A 17 -25.39 10.06 -13.11
CA VAL A 17 -24.51 8.94 -12.72
C VAL A 17 -23.04 9.37 -12.75
N ILE A 18 -22.60 10.08 -13.79
CA ILE A 18 -21.22 10.58 -13.89
C ILE A 18 -20.91 11.53 -12.72
N ILE A 19 -21.83 12.44 -12.37
CA ILE A 19 -21.66 13.35 -11.25
C ILE A 19 -21.56 12.58 -9.93
N ILE A 20 -22.42 11.58 -9.70
CA ILE A 20 -22.39 10.75 -8.49
C ILE A 20 -21.09 9.94 -8.41
N SER A 21 -20.64 9.32 -9.50
CA SER A 21 -19.37 8.60 -9.53
C SER A 21 -18.19 9.53 -9.26
N PHE A 22 -18.18 10.72 -9.86
CA PHE A 22 -17.13 11.71 -9.66
C PHE A 22 -17.09 12.24 -8.22
N THR A 23 -18.23 12.53 -7.61
CA THR A 23 -18.29 12.95 -6.20
C THR A 23 -17.85 11.83 -5.27
N TYR A 24 -18.15 10.57 -5.60
CA TYR A 24 -17.69 9.42 -4.81
C TYR A 24 -16.17 9.28 -4.84
N ILE A 25 -15.54 9.38 -6.02
CA ILE A 25 -14.07 9.35 -6.18
C ILE A 25 -13.42 10.49 -5.41
N SER A 26 -14.02 11.68 -5.43
CA SER A 26 -13.49 12.89 -4.76
C SER A 26 -13.39 12.74 -3.24
N ASN A 27 -14.20 11.87 -2.63
CA ASN A 27 -14.25 11.67 -1.18
C ASN A 27 -13.30 10.57 -0.67
N PHE A 28 -12.53 9.92 -1.54
CA PHE A 28 -11.58 8.90 -1.11
C PHE A 28 -10.37 9.55 -0.42
N LYS A 29 -10.32 9.45 0.91
CA LYS A 29 -9.17 9.89 1.70
C LYS A 29 -8.14 8.77 1.77
N GLU A 30 -7.12 8.86 0.94
CA GLU A 30 -6.01 7.92 0.96
C GLU A 30 -5.23 8.00 2.29
N GLU A 31 -4.88 6.83 2.83
CA GLU A 31 -4.06 6.69 4.03
C GLU A 31 -2.63 7.22 3.83
N LYS A 32 -2.07 7.81 4.88
CA LYS A 32 -0.73 8.42 4.87
C LYS A 32 0.01 8.09 6.15
N CYS A 33 1.27 7.70 6.02
CA CYS A 33 2.20 7.65 7.13
C CYS A 33 2.88 9.01 7.29
N VAL A 34 3.06 9.41 8.55
CA VAL A 34 3.72 10.66 8.92
C VAL A 34 4.92 10.31 9.78
N SER A 35 6.09 10.72 9.33
CA SER A 35 7.34 10.63 10.09
C SER A 35 7.37 11.65 11.23
N LYS A 36 8.28 11.41 12.19
CA LYS A 36 8.62 12.36 13.26
C LYS A 36 9.03 13.76 12.77
N ASN A 37 9.59 13.89 11.56
CA ASN A 37 9.96 15.20 10.99
C ASN A 37 8.80 15.87 10.25
N GLY A 38 7.60 15.28 10.27
CA GLY A 38 6.40 15.78 9.60
C GLY A 38 6.31 15.42 8.11
N ASN A 39 7.32 14.75 7.55
CA ASN A 39 7.28 14.24 6.18
C ASN A 39 6.24 13.13 6.04
N LYS A 40 5.58 13.09 4.88
CA LYS A 40 4.41 12.23 4.64
C LYS A 40 4.62 11.34 3.43
N MET A 41 4.05 10.14 3.48
CA MET A 41 3.98 9.24 2.33
C MET A 41 2.63 8.56 2.29
N ARG A 42 1.97 8.65 1.13
CA ARG A 42 0.73 7.96 0.81
C ARG A 42 0.96 6.45 0.73
N LEU A 43 -0.04 5.67 1.13
CA LEU A 43 0.04 4.21 1.05
C LEU A 43 0.33 3.71 -0.37
N SER A 44 -0.33 4.25 -1.41
CA SER A 44 -0.08 3.81 -2.79
C SER A 44 1.36 4.06 -3.23
N THR A 45 1.94 5.20 -2.86
CA THR A 45 3.33 5.54 -3.15
C THR A 45 4.28 4.57 -2.43
N ALA A 46 4.00 4.26 -1.16
CA ALA A 46 4.79 3.30 -0.40
C ALA A 46 4.74 1.90 -1.01
N LYS A 47 3.54 1.44 -1.40
CA LYS A 47 3.33 0.15 -2.07
C LYS A 47 4.08 0.09 -3.41
N GLN A 48 4.02 1.16 -4.21
CA GLN A 48 4.77 1.24 -5.46
C GLN A 48 6.28 1.18 -5.23
N ILE A 49 6.81 1.82 -4.19
CA ILE A 49 8.23 1.73 -3.86
C ILE A 49 8.59 0.29 -3.46
N ALA A 50 7.79 -0.36 -2.62
CA ALA A 50 8.00 -1.74 -2.22
C ALA A 50 8.00 -2.71 -3.42
N GLU A 51 7.01 -2.61 -4.31
CA GLU A 51 6.88 -3.45 -5.51
C GLU A 51 8.05 -3.27 -6.50
N ASN A 52 8.62 -2.07 -6.58
CA ASN A 52 9.75 -1.75 -7.46
C ASN A 52 11.13 -1.87 -6.78
N SER A 53 11.19 -2.50 -5.61
CA SER A 53 12.43 -2.70 -4.85
C SER A 53 12.84 -4.17 -4.79
N GLU A 54 13.94 -4.46 -4.12
CA GLU A 54 14.39 -5.82 -3.80
C GLU A 54 13.33 -6.65 -3.06
N CYS A 55 12.39 -6.02 -2.35
CA CYS A 55 11.32 -6.73 -1.66
C CYS A 55 10.46 -7.61 -2.57
N SER A 56 10.27 -7.24 -3.85
CA SER A 56 9.47 -8.06 -4.78
C SER A 56 10.21 -9.30 -5.28
N ALA A 57 11.53 -9.39 -5.06
CA ALA A 57 12.29 -10.60 -5.34
C ALA A 57 12.08 -11.68 -4.26
N GLU A 58 11.79 -11.28 -3.02
CA GLU A 58 11.56 -12.21 -1.90
C GLU A 58 10.17 -12.87 -1.94
N GLY A 59 9.20 -12.21 -2.56
CA GLY A 59 7.84 -12.72 -2.66
C GLY A 59 6.80 -11.65 -2.94
N LYS A 60 5.53 -12.01 -2.79
CA LYS A 60 4.42 -11.08 -3.06
C LYS A 60 4.20 -10.15 -1.87
N ILE A 61 4.23 -8.84 -2.12
CA ILE A 61 3.87 -7.82 -1.13
C ILE A 61 2.38 -7.96 -0.75
N THR A 62 2.09 -8.07 0.55
CA THR A 62 0.72 -8.26 1.06
C THR A 62 -0.04 -6.94 1.20
N GLU A 63 -1.37 -7.02 1.30
CA GLU A 63 -2.26 -5.84 1.28
C GLU A 63 -2.56 -5.23 2.64
N THR A 64 -2.00 -5.74 3.73
CA THR A 64 -2.22 -5.25 5.10
C THR A 64 -1.01 -4.47 5.60
N PRO A 65 -0.81 -3.22 5.12
CA PRO A 65 0.31 -2.39 5.53
C PRO A 65 0.14 -1.89 6.97
N TYR A 66 1.26 -1.52 7.58
CA TYR A 66 1.30 -0.86 8.87
C TYR A 66 2.22 0.36 8.82
N CYS A 67 1.75 1.53 9.26
CA CYS A 67 2.59 2.70 9.45
C CYS A 67 3.13 2.73 10.87
N ASN A 68 4.46 2.72 11.00
CA ASN A 68 5.14 3.10 12.22
C ASN A 68 5.53 4.58 12.14
N SER A 69 4.77 5.45 12.81
CA SER A 69 5.00 6.90 12.80
C SER A 69 6.26 7.32 13.56
N GLU A 70 6.67 6.55 14.57
CA GLU A 70 7.86 6.83 15.38
C GLU A 70 9.14 6.76 14.54
N THR A 71 9.24 5.71 13.73
CA THR A 71 10.36 5.52 12.80
C THR A 71 10.14 6.17 11.44
N GLY A 72 8.89 6.56 11.13
CA GLY A 72 8.53 7.09 9.81
C GLY A 72 8.67 6.04 8.73
N THR A 73 8.09 4.86 8.94
CA THR A 73 8.22 3.73 8.00
C THR A 73 6.88 3.06 7.74
N TRP A 74 6.63 2.71 6.49
CA TRP A 74 5.60 1.77 6.10
C TRP A 74 6.14 0.35 6.14
N TRP A 75 5.38 -0.58 6.70
CA TRP A 75 5.72 -2.00 6.77
C TRP A 75 4.69 -2.77 5.96
N PHE A 76 5.17 -3.59 5.04
CA PHE A 76 4.35 -4.50 4.27
C PHE A 76 4.80 -5.93 4.55
N GLY A 77 3.88 -6.86 4.74
CA GLY A 77 4.26 -8.28 4.76
C GLY A 77 4.74 -8.73 3.38
N ILE A 78 5.58 -9.76 3.36
CA ILE A 78 5.93 -10.47 2.13
C ILE A 78 5.46 -11.92 2.29
N ASP A 79 4.68 -12.38 1.31
CA ASP A 79 4.28 -13.78 1.18
C ASP A 79 5.47 -14.55 0.56
N ALA A 80 6.30 -15.11 1.44
CA ALA A 80 7.54 -15.81 1.13
C ALA A 80 7.66 -17.08 1.99
N GLU A 81 8.50 -18.01 1.58
CA GLU A 81 8.87 -19.15 2.42
C GLU A 81 9.73 -18.66 3.59
N ILE A 82 9.24 -18.87 4.82
CA ILE A 82 9.92 -18.40 6.03
C ILE A 82 10.86 -19.50 6.54
N PRO A 83 12.18 -19.24 6.65
CA PRO A 83 13.11 -20.19 7.26
C PRO A 83 12.73 -20.54 8.70
N GLU A 84 13.07 -21.74 9.16
CA GLU A 84 12.69 -22.24 10.51
C GLU A 84 13.16 -21.32 11.67
N TYR A 85 14.31 -20.66 11.49
CA TYR A 85 14.87 -19.71 12.46
C TYR A 85 14.29 -18.29 12.33
N CYS A 86 13.30 -18.11 11.45
CA CYS A 86 12.61 -16.84 11.22
C CYS A 86 11.12 -16.95 11.53
N PHE A 87 10.53 -15.85 11.98
CA PHE A 87 9.10 -15.77 12.28
C PHE A 87 8.33 -14.85 11.33
N GLY A 88 9.02 -14.25 10.36
CA GLY A 88 8.41 -13.55 9.24
C GLY A 88 9.39 -12.68 8.48
N VAL A 89 8.88 -12.05 7.42
CA VAL A 89 9.60 -11.06 6.61
C VAL A 89 8.68 -9.89 6.32
N SER A 90 9.26 -8.69 6.27
CA SER A 90 8.55 -7.47 5.89
C SER A 90 9.38 -6.64 4.93
N CYS A 91 8.71 -5.94 4.01
CA CYS A 91 9.30 -4.84 3.28
C CYS A 91 9.07 -3.55 4.06
N VAL A 92 10.15 -2.86 4.43
CA VAL A 92 10.08 -1.62 5.19
C VAL A 92 10.43 -0.46 4.28
N VAL A 93 9.48 0.44 4.04
CA VAL A 93 9.65 1.63 3.20
C VAL A 93 9.81 2.86 4.08
N ASN A 94 10.93 3.54 3.95
CA ASN A 94 11.24 4.72 4.74
C ASN A 94 10.60 5.98 4.14
N VAL A 95 9.83 6.70 4.95
CA VAL A 95 9.10 7.91 4.53
C VAL A 95 10.03 9.05 4.15
N GLU A 96 11.21 9.13 4.75
CA GLU A 96 12.20 10.19 4.56
C GLU A 96 13.03 9.95 3.30
N THR A 97 13.67 8.79 3.23
CA THR A 97 14.63 8.46 2.15
C THR A 97 13.96 7.95 0.89
N LYS A 98 12.68 7.54 0.98
CA LYS A 98 11.94 6.91 -0.12
C LYS A 98 12.58 5.60 -0.61
N THR A 99 13.30 4.92 0.27
CA THR A 99 13.91 3.60 0.01
C THR A 99 13.12 2.49 0.68
N ALA A 100 13.26 1.28 0.15
CA ALA A 100 12.67 0.06 0.70
C ALA A 100 13.78 -0.95 1.01
N GLU A 101 13.62 -1.68 2.11
CA GLU A 101 14.56 -2.69 2.60
C GLU A 101 13.78 -3.92 3.05
N VAL A 102 14.35 -5.10 2.79
CA VAL A 102 13.82 -6.37 3.32
C VAL A 102 14.26 -6.52 4.77
N GLN A 103 13.30 -6.75 5.66
CA GLN A 103 13.56 -7.04 7.07
C GLN A 103 13.06 -8.44 7.42
N TRP A 104 14.02 -9.35 7.55
CA TRP A 104 13.81 -10.68 8.10
C TRP A 104 13.75 -10.61 9.62
N MET A 105 12.67 -11.13 10.18
CA MET A 105 12.48 -11.18 11.62
C MET A 105 12.90 -12.57 12.09
N CYS A 106 14.20 -12.74 12.32
CA CYS A 106 14.79 -14.02 12.72
C CYS A 106 15.27 -14.00 14.17
N GLY A 107 15.25 -15.17 14.80
CA GLY A 107 15.68 -15.36 16.18
C GLY A 107 16.41 -16.68 16.36
N GLY A 108 17.38 -16.71 17.27
CA GLY A 108 18.07 -17.93 17.69
C GLY A 108 19.57 -17.90 17.39
N ALA A 109 20.38 -18.09 18.42
CA ALA A 109 21.79 -18.40 18.27
C ALA A 109 21.93 -19.65 17.40
N ILE A 110 22.92 -19.64 16.50
CA ILE A 110 23.34 -20.81 15.74
C ILE A 110 23.61 -21.93 16.77
N PRO A 111 22.88 -23.06 16.77
CA PRO A 111 23.28 -24.17 17.61
C PRO A 111 24.70 -24.58 17.18
N GLU A 112 25.65 -24.61 18.12
CA GLU A 112 27.00 -25.08 17.82
C GLU A 112 26.91 -26.50 17.22
N PRO A 113 27.63 -26.77 16.12
CA PRO A 113 27.62 -28.10 15.53
C PRO A 113 28.19 -29.10 16.55
N ASN A 114 27.38 -30.09 16.93
CA ASN A 114 27.83 -31.28 17.66
C ASN A 114 28.72 -32.16 16.76
#